data_AF-A0A226F4E3-F1
#
_entry.id   AF-A0A226F4E3-F1
#
_cell.length_a   1.000
_cell.length_b   1.000
_cell.length_c   1.000
_cell.angle_alpha   90.00
_cell.angle_beta   90.00
_cell.angle_gamma   90.00
#
_symmetry.space_group_name_H-M   'P 1'
#
loop_
_entity.id
_entity.type
_entity.pdbx_description
1 polymer ?
#
loop_
_entity_poly.entity_id
_entity_poly.type
_entity_poly.pdbx_seq_one_letter_code
_entity_poly.pdbx_strand_id
1 'polypeptide(L)'
;MTLKVTGHMDDKCVLFTPLKNGVIRKIISRASTLVLTTYALRPHPRPALGVVAGHMSVESRDWPDLTHLQYVGSVLIIEDSIVWAHSMRNYVNSNKINHHEDRVQFLLKFAPCVFTLIALWIVLALSVLHSTLTYLACGARWGIRFAKVAKFFATVSYCQIILILLYNLSLESLRCEDSYLSKLGNIELSAGTYLFIGVIQYNFAFVHANFIARLESELRKAEEEEQVKKVEKISLREKCKDVDLEQVVTEK
;
A
#
# COMPACT_ATOMS: atom_id res chain seq x y z
N MET A 1 8.20 29.66 -56.47
CA MET A 1 7.77 30.35 -55.24
C MET A 1 8.12 29.41 -54.10
N THR A 2 9.27 29.65 -53.47
CA THR A 2 9.92 28.68 -52.58
C THR A 2 10.34 29.44 -51.34
N LEU A 3 9.64 29.17 -50.23
CA LEU A 3 9.89 29.75 -48.92
C LEU A 3 11.15 29.10 -48.32
N LYS A 4 12.10 29.97 -47.99
CA LYS A 4 13.34 29.65 -47.26
C LYS A 4 13.05 29.84 -45.77
N VAL A 5 13.13 28.77 -44.98
CA VAL A 5 13.10 28.85 -43.52
C VAL A 5 14.45 28.34 -43.01
N THR A 6 15.25 29.26 -42.51
CA THR A 6 16.47 28.99 -41.74
C THR A 6 16.11 29.05 -40.26
N GLY A 7 16.18 27.91 -39.58
CA GLY A 7 16.04 27.80 -38.13
C GLY A 7 17.08 26.83 -37.60
N HIS A 8 18.12 27.38 -37.00
CA HIS A 8 19.19 26.67 -36.30
C HIS A 8 18.65 26.30 -34.90
N MET A 9 18.57 25.02 -34.57
CA MET A 9 18.44 24.55 -33.18
C MET A 9 19.47 23.46 -32.93
N ASP A 10 20.29 23.69 -31.91
CA ASP A 10 21.34 22.78 -31.49
C ASP A 10 20.73 21.53 -30.83
N ASP A 11 20.89 20.40 -31.51
CA ASP A 11 20.71 19.08 -30.92
C ASP A 11 21.83 18.79 -29.92
N LYS A 12 21.53 18.92 -28.62
CA LYS A 12 22.25 18.19 -27.57
C LYS A 12 21.34 17.12 -26.99
N CYS A 13 21.25 16.01 -27.72
CA CYS A 13 20.97 14.70 -27.16
C CYS A 13 22.00 14.40 -26.05
N VAL A 14 21.60 14.51 -24.79
CA VAL A 14 22.33 13.85 -23.70
C VAL A 14 21.86 12.39 -23.68
N LEU A 15 22.64 11.57 -24.38
CA LEU A 15 22.63 10.12 -24.29
C LEU A 15 22.59 9.69 -22.81
N PHE A 16 21.57 8.93 -22.44
CA PHE A 16 21.57 8.15 -21.21
C PHE A 16 22.72 7.13 -21.27
N THR A 17 23.79 7.39 -20.51
CA THR A 17 24.79 6.35 -20.23
C THR A 17 24.17 5.26 -19.34
N PRO A 18 24.41 3.97 -19.62
CA PRO A 18 23.86 2.89 -18.82
C PRO A 18 24.54 2.83 -17.45
N LEU A 19 23.74 2.94 -16.38
CA LEU A 19 24.17 2.75 -15.00
C LEU A 19 24.75 1.34 -14.78
N LYS A 20 26.08 1.24 -14.71
CA LYS A 20 26.80 0.11 -14.10
C LYS A 20 26.65 0.17 -12.58
N ASN A 21 25.47 -0.18 -12.05
CA ASN A 21 25.29 -0.45 -10.62
C ASN A 21 24.54 -1.78 -10.45
N GLY A 22 25.31 -2.87 -10.52
CA GLY A 22 24.78 -4.24 -10.44
C GLY A 22 24.03 -4.56 -9.14
N VAL A 23 24.23 -3.78 -8.07
CA VAL A 23 23.53 -3.95 -6.78
C VAL A 23 22.10 -3.41 -6.84
N ILE A 24 21.90 -2.19 -7.36
CA ILE A 24 20.57 -1.59 -7.52
C ILE A 24 19.76 -2.36 -8.56
N ARG A 25 20.40 -2.75 -9.68
CA ARG A 25 19.77 -3.64 -10.67
C ARG A 25 19.41 -5.00 -10.06
N LYS A 26 20.23 -5.56 -9.17
CA LYS A 26 19.91 -6.81 -8.44
C LYS A 26 18.76 -6.63 -7.47
N ILE A 27 18.66 -5.52 -6.74
CA ILE A 27 17.57 -5.28 -5.79
C ILE A 27 16.25 -5.09 -6.54
N ILE A 28 16.23 -4.23 -7.57
CA ILE A 28 15.06 -4.00 -8.42
C ILE A 28 14.67 -5.29 -9.16
N SER A 29 15.65 -6.02 -9.73
CA SER A 29 15.41 -7.31 -10.39
C SER A 29 14.90 -8.36 -9.41
N ARG A 30 15.41 -8.45 -8.17
CA ARG A 30 14.94 -9.43 -7.18
C ARG A 30 13.54 -9.09 -6.66
N ALA A 31 13.24 -7.82 -6.40
CA ALA A 31 11.89 -7.39 -6.02
C ALA A 31 10.89 -7.64 -7.15
N SER A 32 11.26 -7.29 -8.38
CA SER A 32 10.44 -7.56 -9.57
C SER A 32 10.28 -9.05 -9.83
N THR A 33 11.33 -9.85 -9.62
CA THR A 33 11.31 -11.31 -9.79
C THR A 33 10.45 -11.95 -8.72
N LEU A 34 10.50 -11.52 -7.45
CA LEU A 34 9.66 -12.04 -6.37
C LEU A 34 8.17 -11.82 -6.64
N VAL A 35 7.81 -10.64 -7.17
CA VAL A 35 6.43 -10.30 -7.55
C VAL A 35 6.03 -11.05 -8.81
N LEU A 36 6.90 -11.14 -9.82
CA LEU A 36 6.67 -11.91 -11.04
C LEU A 36 6.60 -13.41 -10.79
N THR A 37 7.35 -14.00 -9.86
CA THR A 37 7.16 -15.40 -9.44
C THR A 37 5.86 -15.57 -8.66
N THR A 38 5.44 -14.57 -7.86
CA THR A 38 4.12 -14.62 -7.21
C THR A 38 2.98 -14.57 -8.24
N TYR A 39 3.16 -13.84 -9.35
CA TYR A 39 2.23 -13.80 -10.48
C TYR A 39 2.33 -15.04 -11.42
N ALA A 40 3.53 -15.54 -11.67
CA ALA A 40 3.81 -16.66 -12.58
C ALA A 40 3.59 -18.04 -11.93
N LEU A 41 3.52 -18.12 -10.60
CA LEU A 41 3.07 -19.31 -9.86
C LEU A 41 1.54 -19.47 -9.85
N ARG A 42 0.82 -18.88 -10.82
CA ARG A 42 -0.52 -19.35 -11.22
C ARG A 42 -0.42 -20.41 -12.32
N PRO A 43 -0.28 -21.70 -12.01
CA PRO A 43 -1.23 -22.67 -12.51
C PRO A 43 -2.46 -22.61 -11.59
N HIS A 44 -3.66 -22.49 -12.17
CA HIS A 44 -4.83 -23.01 -11.50
C HIS A 44 -4.58 -24.51 -11.24
N PRO A 45 -4.53 -24.94 -9.98
CA PRO A 45 -5.54 -25.89 -9.56
C PRO A 45 -6.20 -25.41 -8.28
N ARG A 46 -7.53 -25.56 -8.22
CA ARG A 46 -8.28 -25.46 -6.98
C ARG A 46 -7.67 -26.44 -5.98
N PRO A 47 -7.17 -26.02 -4.80
CA PRO A 47 -6.97 -26.98 -3.74
C PRO A 47 -8.36 -27.46 -3.33
N ALA A 48 -8.64 -28.72 -3.62
CA ALA A 48 -9.74 -29.47 -3.05
C ALA A 48 -9.44 -29.70 -1.55
N LEU A 49 -9.51 -28.64 -0.74
CA LEU A 49 -9.73 -28.78 0.68
C LEU A 49 -11.22 -28.54 0.89
N GLY A 50 -11.95 -29.62 1.17
CA GLY A 50 -13.39 -29.63 1.45
C GLY A 50 -13.73 -28.91 2.76
N VAL A 51 -13.51 -27.61 2.81
CA VAL A 51 -14.29 -26.71 3.66
C VAL A 51 -15.40 -26.20 2.76
N VAL A 52 -16.64 -26.57 3.09
CA VAL A 52 -17.86 -26.03 2.46
C VAL A 52 -17.96 -24.56 2.85
N ALA A 53 -17.09 -23.73 2.29
CA ALA A 53 -17.29 -22.29 2.22
C ALA A 53 -18.25 -22.09 1.05
N GLY A 54 -19.46 -21.62 1.37
CA GLY A 54 -20.44 -21.20 0.37
C GLY A 54 -19.75 -20.35 -0.69
N HIS A 55 -20.11 -20.59 -1.94
CA HIS A 55 -19.53 -20.03 -3.14
C HIS A 55 -19.61 -18.48 -3.11
N MET A 56 -18.71 -17.81 -2.39
CA MET A 56 -18.54 -16.36 -2.43
C MET A 56 -17.80 -16.03 -3.72
N SER A 57 -18.55 -15.95 -4.83
CA SER A 57 -18.08 -15.26 -6.03
C SER A 57 -18.09 -13.76 -5.75
N VAL A 58 -17.17 -13.29 -4.92
CA VAL A 58 -16.79 -11.88 -4.93
C VAL A 58 -16.09 -11.69 -6.27
N GLU A 59 -16.82 -11.18 -7.26
CA GLU A 59 -16.23 -10.75 -8.53
C GLU A 59 -15.10 -9.77 -8.22
N SER A 60 -13.88 -10.27 -8.31
CA SER A 60 -12.66 -9.62 -7.85
C SER A 60 -12.15 -8.59 -8.85
N ARG A 61 -13.04 -7.89 -9.58
CA ARG A 61 -12.62 -6.99 -10.66
C ARG A 61 -11.83 -5.78 -10.15
N ASP A 62 -12.08 -5.32 -8.93
CA ASP A 62 -11.48 -4.06 -8.43
C ASP A 62 -10.09 -4.24 -7.78
N TRP A 63 -9.71 -5.47 -7.39
CA TRP A 63 -8.46 -5.73 -6.66
C TRP A 63 -7.17 -5.70 -7.50
N PRO A 64 -7.15 -6.24 -8.75
CA PRO A 64 -5.98 -6.18 -9.62
C PRO A 64 -5.55 -4.74 -9.93
N ASP A 65 -6.52 -3.84 -10.11
CA ASP A 65 -6.25 -2.43 -10.45
C ASP A 65 -5.61 -1.70 -9.26
N LEU A 66 -6.07 -2.00 -8.05
CA LEU A 66 -5.52 -1.41 -6.81
C LEU A 66 -4.07 -1.84 -6.53
N THR A 67 -3.75 -3.11 -6.77
CA THR A 67 -2.39 -3.63 -6.60
C THR A 67 -1.44 -3.10 -7.67
N HIS A 68 -1.92 -2.93 -8.91
CA HIS A 68 -1.15 -2.28 -9.96
C HIS A 68 -0.85 -0.81 -9.64
N LEU A 69 -1.84 -0.07 -9.14
CA LEU A 69 -1.65 1.32 -8.71
C LEU A 69 -0.58 1.41 -7.61
N GLN A 70 -0.64 0.59 -6.56
CA GLN A 70 0.40 0.60 -5.52
C GLN A 70 1.80 0.23 -6.02
N TYR A 71 1.89 -0.65 -7.03
CA TYR A 71 3.17 -0.96 -7.67
C TYR A 71 3.75 0.28 -8.36
N VAL A 72 2.95 1.02 -9.14
CA VAL A 72 3.36 2.28 -9.78
C VAL A 72 3.89 3.27 -8.73
N GLY A 73 3.23 3.37 -7.58
CA GLY A 73 3.68 4.18 -6.47
C GLY A 73 5.04 3.81 -5.90
N SER A 74 5.26 2.51 -5.74
CA SER A 74 6.54 2.00 -5.25
C SER A 74 7.67 2.33 -6.23
N VAL A 75 7.40 2.31 -7.54
CA VAL A 75 8.36 2.71 -8.58
C VAL A 75 8.70 4.20 -8.47
N LEU A 76 7.70 5.08 -8.33
CA LEU A 76 7.93 6.52 -8.17
C LEU A 76 8.81 6.86 -6.96
N ILE A 77 8.59 6.17 -5.83
CA ILE A 77 9.42 6.37 -4.63
C ILE A 77 10.85 5.87 -4.84
N ILE A 78 11.03 4.78 -5.58
CA ILE A 78 12.36 4.29 -5.95
C ILE A 78 13.07 5.32 -6.85
N GLU A 79 12.37 5.90 -7.82
CA GLU A 79 12.93 6.94 -8.69
C GLU A 79 13.37 8.17 -7.89
N ASP A 80 12.50 8.70 -7.02
CA ASP A 80 12.85 9.82 -6.14
C ASP A 80 14.03 9.47 -5.22
N SER A 81 14.06 8.25 -4.69
CA SER A 81 15.18 7.77 -3.86
C SER A 81 16.50 7.72 -4.62
N ILE A 82 16.48 7.36 -5.91
CA ILE A 82 17.66 7.34 -6.78
C ILE A 82 18.16 8.76 -7.05
N VAL A 83 17.24 9.69 -7.35
CA VAL A 83 17.56 11.11 -7.54
C VAL A 83 18.22 11.69 -6.29
N TRP A 84 17.64 11.44 -5.12
CA TRP A 84 18.21 11.87 -3.84
C TRP A 84 19.58 11.25 -3.55
N ALA A 85 19.74 9.95 -3.78
CA ALA A 85 21.03 9.30 -3.60
C ALA A 85 22.11 9.89 -4.52
N HIS A 86 21.75 10.30 -5.73
CA HIS A 86 22.65 10.99 -6.65
C HIS A 86 23.02 12.38 -6.15
N SER A 87 22.04 13.17 -5.70
CA SER A 87 22.27 14.49 -5.09
C SER A 87 23.16 14.42 -3.86
N MET A 88 22.93 13.45 -2.97
CA MET A 88 23.78 13.19 -1.80
C MET A 88 25.22 12.89 -2.23
N ARG A 89 25.40 12.03 -3.24
CA ARG A 89 26.75 11.68 -3.75
C ARG A 89 27.46 12.88 -4.34
N ASN A 90 26.77 13.70 -5.15
CA ASN A 90 27.36 14.88 -5.77
C ASN A 90 27.77 15.91 -4.71
N TYR A 91 26.97 16.08 -3.65
CA TYR A 91 27.32 16.93 -2.52
C TYR A 91 28.58 16.44 -1.81
N VAL A 92 28.66 15.14 -1.50
CA VAL A 92 29.83 14.53 -0.85
C VAL A 92 31.10 14.72 -1.69
N ASN A 93 30.99 14.54 -3.01
CA ASN A 93 32.11 14.69 -3.93
C ASN A 93 32.56 16.15 -4.08
N SER A 94 31.63 17.10 -4.07
CA SER A 94 31.93 18.53 -4.29
C SER A 94 32.56 19.17 -3.06
N ASN A 95 32.10 18.82 -1.86
CA ASN A 95 32.50 19.49 -0.63
C ASN A 95 33.74 18.90 0.05
N LYS A 96 34.39 17.86 -0.52
CA LYS A 96 35.55 17.18 0.07
C LYS A 96 35.42 17.06 1.60
N ILE A 97 34.35 16.39 2.06
CA ILE A 97 33.92 16.33 3.47
C ILE A 97 35.06 15.76 4.35
N ASN A 98 35.93 16.65 4.81
CA ASN A 98 37.12 16.32 5.59
C ASN A 98 36.97 16.80 7.03
N HIS A 99 36.14 17.82 7.28
CA HIS A 99 35.91 18.36 8.62
C HIS A 99 34.61 17.83 9.26
N HIS A 100 34.61 17.82 10.60
CA HIS A 100 33.46 17.36 11.39
C HIS A 100 32.21 18.21 11.14
N GLU A 101 32.37 19.52 10.93
CA GLU A 101 31.27 20.46 10.65
C GLU A 101 30.54 20.15 9.34
N ASP A 102 31.27 19.77 8.28
CA ASP A 102 30.71 19.39 6.99
C ASP A 102 29.79 18.16 7.09
N ARG A 103 30.14 17.21 7.97
CA ARG A 103 29.33 16.00 8.22
C ARG A 103 28.03 16.32 8.93
N VAL A 104 28.07 17.24 9.89
CA VAL A 104 26.87 17.67 10.63
C VAL A 104 25.93 18.42 9.70
N GLN A 105 26.44 19.35 8.88
CA GLN A 105 25.62 20.05 7.88
C GLN A 105 25.03 19.09 6.84
N PHE A 106 25.80 18.11 6.39
CA PHE A 106 25.30 17.06 5.50
C PHE A 106 24.13 16.29 6.15
N LEU A 107 24.30 15.82 7.38
CA LEU A 107 23.24 15.10 8.11
C LEU A 107 22.00 15.97 8.28
N LEU A 108 22.15 17.22 8.72
CA LEU A 108 21.02 18.13 8.92
C LEU A 108 20.25 18.42 7.63
N LYS A 109 20.97 18.48 6.49
CA LYS A 109 20.37 18.72 5.18
C LYS A 109 19.61 17.51 4.64
N PHE A 110 20.20 16.31 4.75
CA PHE A 110 19.70 15.12 4.05
C PHE A 110 18.93 14.14 4.96
N ALA A 111 19.18 14.13 6.27
CA ALA A 111 18.57 13.16 7.18
C ALA A 111 17.04 13.24 7.25
N PRO A 112 16.39 14.42 7.31
CA PRO A 112 14.93 14.50 7.32
C PRO A 112 14.31 13.80 6.10
N CYS A 113 14.83 14.09 4.91
CA CYS A 113 14.31 13.50 3.69
C CYS A 113 14.55 11.98 3.62
N VAL A 114 15.76 11.51 3.98
CA VAL A 114 16.07 10.07 4.01
C VAL A 114 15.18 9.34 5.00
N PHE A 115 14.98 9.89 6.20
CA PHE A 115 14.12 9.31 7.22
C PHE A 115 12.66 9.24 6.74
N THR A 116 12.17 10.31 6.13
CA THR A 116 10.82 10.36 5.56
C THR A 116 10.64 9.34 4.45
N LEU A 117 11.58 9.23 3.52
CA LEU A 117 11.53 8.23 2.44
C LEU A 117 11.52 6.80 2.97
N ILE A 118 12.35 6.49 3.97
CA ILE A 118 12.38 5.16 4.61
C ILE A 118 11.06 4.87 5.32
N ALA A 119 10.54 5.83 6.11
CA ALA A 119 9.28 5.67 6.82
C ALA A 119 8.12 5.42 5.85
N LEU A 120 8.08 6.20 4.76
CA LEU A 120 7.08 6.08 3.71
C LEU A 120 7.15 4.71 3.02
N TRP A 121 8.36 4.26 2.68
CA TRP A 121 8.58 2.95 2.07
C TRP A 121 8.10 1.81 2.97
N ILE A 122 8.41 1.86 4.27
CA ILE A 122 7.96 0.84 5.24
C ILE A 122 6.44 0.80 5.33
N VAL A 123 5.78 1.96 5.49
CA VAL A 123 4.32 2.01 5.65
C VAL A 123 3.62 1.52 4.38
N LEU A 124 4.12 1.88 3.20
CA LEU A 124 3.59 1.40 1.93
C LEU A 124 3.79 -0.09 1.73
N ALA A 125 4.99 -0.61 2.03
CA ALA A 125 5.27 -2.04 1.96
C ALA A 125 4.34 -2.84 2.88
N LEU A 126 4.11 -2.36 4.11
CA LEU A 126 3.18 -2.98 5.05
C LEU A 126 1.74 -2.91 4.55
N SER A 127 1.30 -1.79 3.97
CA SER A 127 -0.04 -1.66 3.38
C SER A 127 -0.26 -2.67 2.23
N VAL A 128 0.69 -2.75 1.29
CA VAL A 128 0.67 -3.70 0.16
C VAL A 128 0.65 -5.15 0.64
N LEU A 129 1.52 -5.48 1.61
CA LEU A 129 1.61 -6.83 2.16
C LEU A 129 0.27 -7.26 2.77
N HIS A 130 -0.33 -6.42 3.62
CA HIS A 130 -1.60 -6.75 4.27
C HIS A 130 -2.76 -6.78 3.28
N SER A 131 -2.74 -5.95 2.25
CA SER A 131 -3.73 -6.01 1.18
C SER A 131 -3.63 -7.31 0.36
N THR A 132 -2.40 -7.74 0.06
CA THR A 132 -2.16 -9.04 -0.59
C THR A 132 -2.63 -10.20 0.29
N LEU A 133 -2.34 -10.17 1.59
CA LEU A 133 -2.82 -11.17 2.55
C LEU A 133 -4.35 -11.16 2.67
N THR A 134 -4.98 -9.99 2.58
CA THR A 134 -6.45 -9.84 2.54
C THR A 134 -7.03 -10.60 1.35
N TYR A 135 -6.45 -10.40 0.17
CA TYR A 135 -6.85 -11.08 -1.05
C TYR A 135 -6.67 -12.60 -0.94
N LEU A 136 -5.52 -13.07 -0.44
CA LEU A 136 -5.25 -14.50 -0.27
C LEU A 136 -6.14 -15.18 0.78
N ALA A 137 -6.62 -14.43 1.79
CA ALA A 137 -7.48 -14.96 2.84
C ALA A 137 -8.95 -15.16 2.40
N CYS A 138 -9.34 -14.74 1.18
CA CYS A 138 -10.62 -15.06 0.52
C CYS A 138 -11.86 -15.10 1.46
N GLY A 139 -12.21 -13.98 2.10
CA GLY A 139 -13.45 -13.86 2.87
C GLY A 139 -13.45 -14.51 4.26
N ALA A 140 -12.35 -15.13 4.69
CA ALA A 140 -12.21 -15.57 6.08
C ALA A 140 -12.22 -14.37 7.05
N ARG A 141 -12.54 -14.61 8.34
CA ARG A 141 -12.39 -13.60 9.42
C ARG A 141 -11.01 -12.94 9.44
N TRP A 142 -9.98 -13.65 8.99
CA TRP A 142 -8.61 -13.13 8.80
C TRP A 142 -8.50 -12.09 7.70
N GLY A 143 -9.23 -12.22 6.59
CA GLY A 143 -9.26 -11.22 5.52
C GLY A 143 -9.73 -9.85 6.02
N ILE A 144 -10.74 -9.79 6.89
CA ILE A 144 -11.20 -8.54 7.50
C ILE A 144 -10.09 -7.93 8.38
N ARG A 145 -9.39 -8.74 9.16
CA ARG A 145 -8.29 -8.27 10.02
C ARG A 145 -7.16 -7.67 9.18
N PHE A 146 -6.74 -8.38 8.13
CA PHE A 146 -5.71 -7.87 7.22
C PHE A 146 -6.17 -6.60 6.50
N ALA A 147 -7.44 -6.52 6.07
CA ALA A 147 -7.99 -5.32 5.44
C ALA A 147 -7.97 -4.11 6.38
N LYS A 148 -8.30 -4.31 7.67
CA LYS A 148 -8.23 -3.26 8.70
C LYS A 148 -6.80 -2.73 8.87
N VAL A 149 -5.81 -3.63 8.91
CA VAL A 149 -4.40 -3.26 9.03
C VAL A 149 -3.90 -2.55 7.75
N ALA A 150 -4.27 -3.05 6.57
CA ALA A 150 -3.93 -2.41 5.29
C ALA A 150 -4.49 -0.98 5.19
N LYS A 151 -5.76 -0.80 5.57
CA LYS A 151 -6.41 0.51 5.69
C LYS A 151 -5.67 1.43 6.66
N PHE A 152 -5.32 0.93 7.85
CA PHE A 152 -4.60 1.72 8.85
C PHE A 152 -3.30 2.27 8.29
N PHE A 153 -2.46 1.43 7.68
CA PHE A 153 -1.20 1.89 7.10
C PHE A 153 -1.42 2.86 5.92
N ALA A 154 -2.43 2.63 5.07
CA ALA A 154 -2.75 3.58 4.00
C ALA A 154 -3.14 4.96 4.54
N THR A 155 -3.95 5.00 5.60
CA THR A 155 -4.28 6.25 6.31
C THR A 155 -3.03 6.90 6.92
N VAL A 156 -2.14 6.11 7.53
CA VAL A 156 -0.87 6.62 8.07
C VAL A 156 -0.02 7.25 6.97
N SER A 157 0.13 6.60 5.81
CA SER A 157 0.85 7.17 4.66
C SER A 157 0.22 8.47 4.18
N TYR A 158 -1.12 8.52 4.09
CA TYR A 158 -1.83 9.75 3.73
C TYR A 158 -1.57 10.88 4.73
N CYS A 159 -1.68 10.60 6.03
CA CYS A 159 -1.35 11.56 7.09
C CYS A 159 0.11 12.01 7.04
N GLN A 160 1.06 11.11 6.76
CA GLN A 160 2.46 11.45 6.60
C GLN A 160 2.67 12.47 5.48
N ILE A 161 1.99 12.33 4.34
CA ILE A 161 2.04 13.31 3.25
C ILE A 161 1.55 14.68 3.70
N ILE A 162 0.41 14.73 4.40
CA ILE A 162 -0.09 16.01 4.95
C ILE A 162 0.94 16.63 5.90
N LEU A 163 1.55 15.83 6.78
CA LEU A 163 2.57 16.32 7.71
C LEU A 163 3.82 16.82 6.98
N ILE A 164 4.25 16.17 5.89
CA ILE A 164 5.38 16.64 5.07
C ILE A 164 5.04 17.97 4.37
N LEU A 165 3.83 18.10 3.83
CA LEU A 165 3.36 19.36 3.24
C LEU A 165 3.32 20.47 4.28
N LEU A 166 2.76 20.20 5.46
CA LEU A 166 2.74 21.15 6.57
C LEU A 166 4.15 21.47 7.05
N TYR A 167 5.06 20.50 7.11
CA TYR A 167 6.46 20.72 7.45
C TYR A 167 7.11 21.72 6.49
N ASN A 168 6.99 21.49 5.18
CA ASN A 168 7.57 22.35 4.16
C ASN A 168 6.92 23.74 4.13
N LEU A 169 5.60 23.85 4.32
CA LEU A 169 4.88 25.13 4.33
C LEU A 169 5.12 25.94 5.61
N SER A 170 5.16 25.28 6.77
CA SER A 170 5.20 25.92 8.10
C SER A 170 6.60 26.40 8.46
N LEU A 171 7.65 25.68 8.03
CA LEU A 171 9.02 26.03 8.37
C LEU A 171 9.54 27.28 7.67
N GLU A 172 8.98 27.69 6.54
CA GLU A 172 9.49 28.88 5.85
C GLU A 172 9.15 30.17 6.61
N SER A 173 7.99 30.22 7.29
CA SER A 173 7.56 31.40 8.06
C SER A 173 7.86 31.33 9.57
N LEU A 174 8.07 30.13 10.14
CA LEU A 174 8.24 29.92 11.59
C LEU A 174 9.67 29.56 12.02
N ARG A 175 10.63 29.56 11.09
CA ARG A 175 12.05 29.41 11.40
C ARG A 175 12.58 30.64 12.15
N CYS A 176 12.35 30.70 13.47
CA CYS A 176 13.21 31.49 14.34
C CYS A 176 14.65 30.99 14.14
N GLU A 177 15.57 31.91 13.85
CA GLU A 177 16.97 31.63 13.50
C GLU A 177 17.66 30.66 14.48
N ASP A 178 17.29 30.70 15.77
CA ASP A 178 17.92 29.90 16.83
C ASP A 178 17.31 28.52 17.11
N SER A 179 16.22 28.12 16.45
CA SER A 179 15.59 26.82 16.73
C SER A 179 16.36 25.65 16.08
N TYR A 180 16.49 24.51 16.77
CA TYR A 180 17.10 23.30 16.16
C TYR A 180 16.35 22.82 14.90
N LEU A 181 15.06 23.15 14.81
CA LEU A 181 14.21 22.87 13.64
C LEU A 181 14.57 23.74 12.44
N SER A 182 15.13 24.95 12.64
CA SER A 182 15.59 25.80 11.53
C SER A 182 16.78 25.23 10.79
N LYS A 183 17.58 24.39 11.48
CA LYS A 183 18.76 23.75 10.92
C LYS A 183 18.44 22.53 10.07
N LEU A 184 17.23 21.96 10.17
CA LEU A 184 16.83 20.82 9.35
C LEU A 184 16.50 21.27 7.93
N GLY A 185 16.99 20.54 6.93
CA GLY A 185 16.69 20.78 5.52
C GLY A 185 15.23 20.54 5.15
N ASN A 186 14.80 21.14 4.04
CA ASN A 186 13.47 20.90 3.48
C ASN A 186 13.35 19.45 2.99
N ILE A 187 12.13 18.90 3.03
CA ILE A 187 11.84 17.57 2.51
C ILE A 187 11.35 17.74 1.07
N GLU A 188 12.26 17.70 0.10
CA GLU A 188 11.89 17.85 -1.31
C GLU A 188 11.49 16.49 -1.90
N LEU A 189 10.20 16.22 -2.05
CA LEU A 189 9.72 15.10 -2.87
C LEU A 189 9.21 15.65 -4.21
N SER A 190 9.19 14.81 -5.25
CA SER A 190 8.59 15.24 -6.51
C SER A 190 7.09 15.47 -6.33
N ALA A 191 6.53 16.43 -7.08
CA ALA A 191 5.08 16.67 -7.11
C ALA A 191 4.30 15.40 -7.49
N GLY A 192 4.88 14.56 -8.35
CA GLY A 192 4.35 13.25 -8.70
C GLY A 192 4.21 12.34 -7.49
N THR A 193 5.24 12.26 -6.63
CA THR A 193 5.19 11.47 -5.39
C THR A 193 4.13 11.98 -4.42
N TYR A 194 3.98 13.30 -4.24
CA TYR A 194 2.92 13.87 -3.40
C TYR A 194 1.52 13.52 -3.91
N LEU A 195 1.27 13.77 -5.20
CA LEU A 195 -0.03 13.49 -5.83
C LEU A 195 -0.34 11.99 -5.79
N PHE A 196 0.63 11.17 -6.16
CA PHE A 196 0.47 9.73 -6.16
C PHE A 196 0.13 9.23 -4.76
N ILE A 197 0.93 9.55 -3.75
CA ILE A 197 0.73 8.99 -2.42
C ILE A 197 -0.53 9.57 -1.79
N GLY A 198 -0.78 10.87 -1.94
CA GLY A 198 -2.00 11.51 -1.44
C GLY A 198 -3.27 10.88 -2.02
N VAL A 199 -3.39 10.84 -3.35
CA VAL A 199 -4.60 10.38 -4.04
C VAL A 199 -4.75 8.86 -3.97
N ILE A 200 -3.68 8.11 -4.22
CA ILE A 200 -3.75 6.64 -4.27
C ILE A 200 -3.91 6.06 -2.87
N GLN A 201 -3.19 6.53 -1.84
CA GLN A 201 -3.38 5.99 -0.49
C GLN A 201 -4.74 6.35 0.09
N TYR A 202 -5.27 7.54 -0.23
CA TYR A 202 -6.65 7.89 0.13
C TYR A 202 -7.67 6.94 -0.51
N ASN A 203 -7.58 6.74 -1.83
CA ASN A 203 -8.45 5.80 -2.55
C ASN A 203 -8.30 4.38 -2.02
N PHE A 204 -7.08 3.96 -1.69
CA PHE A 204 -6.79 2.65 -1.14
C PHE A 204 -7.44 2.44 0.23
N ALA A 205 -7.32 3.42 1.12
CA ALA A 205 -7.98 3.40 2.42
C ALA A 205 -9.51 3.35 2.29
N PHE A 206 -10.06 4.06 1.30
CA PHE A 206 -11.49 4.05 0.99
C PHE A 206 -11.97 2.69 0.48
N VAL A 207 -11.26 2.07 -0.47
CA VAL A 207 -11.62 0.74 -1.00
C VAL A 207 -11.56 -0.31 0.11
N HIS A 208 -10.53 -0.32 0.95
CA HIS A 208 -10.49 -1.22 2.09
C HIS A 208 -11.62 -0.97 3.09
N ALA A 209 -12.01 0.30 3.32
CA ALA A 209 -13.14 0.60 4.19
C ALA A 209 -14.45 0.01 3.66
N ASN A 210 -14.73 0.16 2.37
CA ASN A 210 -15.92 -0.40 1.74
C ASN A 210 -15.90 -1.92 1.74
N PHE A 211 -14.75 -2.52 1.49
CA PHE A 211 -14.57 -3.97 1.54
C PHE A 211 -14.83 -4.54 2.95
N ILE A 212 -14.30 -3.89 3.99
CA ILE A 212 -14.56 -4.28 5.38
C ILE A 212 -16.05 -4.20 5.68
N ALA A 213 -16.72 -3.10 5.34
CA ALA A 213 -18.14 -2.92 5.58
C ALA A 213 -18.99 -3.99 4.88
N ARG A 214 -18.65 -4.31 3.64
CA ARG A 214 -19.32 -5.38 2.87
C ARG A 214 -19.15 -6.74 3.53
N LEU A 215 -17.92 -7.15 3.84
CA LEU A 215 -17.67 -8.45 4.48
C LEU A 215 -18.30 -8.56 5.87
N GLU A 216 -18.27 -7.49 6.66
CA GLU A 216 -18.93 -7.49 7.98
C GLU A 216 -20.45 -7.64 7.84
N SER A 217 -21.07 -7.04 6.81
CA SER A 217 -22.50 -7.20 6.55
C SER A 217 -22.85 -8.62 6.07
N GLU A 218 -22.01 -9.24 5.25
CA GLU A 218 -22.21 -10.62 4.76
C GLU A 218 -22.05 -11.64 5.89
N LEU A 219 -21.08 -11.43 6.80
CA LEU A 219 -20.92 -12.27 7.99
C LEU A 219 -22.11 -12.20 8.93
N ARG A 220 -22.65 -11.00 9.18
CA ARG A 220 -23.84 -10.84 10.04
C ARG A 220 -25.05 -11.58 9.47
N LYS A 221 -25.30 -11.46 8.17
CA LYS A 221 -26.38 -12.20 7.50
C LYS A 221 -26.22 -13.71 7.62
N ALA A 222 -25.01 -14.22 7.42
CA ALA A 222 -24.73 -15.65 7.56
C ALA A 222 -24.95 -16.14 9.01
N GLU A 223 -24.55 -15.34 10.01
CA GLU A 223 -24.77 -15.65 11.43
C GLU A 223 -26.26 -15.63 11.80
N GLU A 224 -27.03 -14.68 11.28
CA GLU A 224 -28.50 -14.61 11.44
C GLU A 224 -29.20 -15.82 10.81
N GLU A 225 -28.84 -16.19 9.57
CA GLU A 225 -29.40 -17.37 8.90
C GLU A 225 -29.08 -18.68 9.65
N GLU A 226 -27.88 -18.80 10.20
CA GLU A 226 -27.50 -19.97 11.00
C GLU A 226 -28.29 -20.05 12.31
N GLN A 227 -28.55 -18.90 12.96
CA GLN A 227 -29.38 -18.84 14.16
C GLN A 227 -30.84 -19.22 13.87
N VAL A 228 -31.43 -18.69 12.80
CA VAL A 228 -32.79 -19.04 12.38
C VAL A 228 -32.92 -20.54 12.13
N LYS A 229 -31.97 -21.15 11.40
CA LYS A 229 -31.96 -22.61 11.16
C LYS A 229 -31.82 -23.42 12.45
N LYS A 230 -31.05 -22.94 13.43
CA LYS A 230 -30.92 -23.61 14.74
C LYS A 230 -32.24 -23.54 15.52
N VAL A 231 -32.89 -22.38 15.55
CA VAL A 231 -34.19 -22.20 16.23
C VAL A 231 -35.27 -23.06 15.59
N GLU A 232 -35.35 -23.09 14.26
CA GLU A 232 -36.29 -23.92 13.51
C GLU A 232 -36.08 -25.41 13.81
N LYS A 233 -34.82 -25.87 13.84
CA LYS A 233 -34.48 -27.26 14.18
C LYS A 233 -34.84 -27.63 15.62
N ILE A 234 -34.73 -26.71 16.58
CA ILE A 234 -35.16 -26.91 17.96
C ILE A 234 -36.68 -27.03 18.03
N SER A 235 -37.41 -26.10 17.38
CA SER A 235 -38.88 -26.12 17.34
C SER A 235 -39.42 -27.40 16.70
N LEU A 236 -38.81 -27.90 15.62
CA LEU A 236 -39.20 -29.17 15.00
C LEU A 236 -38.97 -30.38 15.92
N ARG A 237 -37.88 -30.37 16.72
CA ARG A 237 -37.63 -31.45 17.69
C ARG A 237 -38.63 -31.45 18.84
N GLU A 238 -39.08 -30.28 19.29
CA GLU A 238 -40.12 -30.18 20.32
C GLU A 238 -41.44 -30.70 19.79
N LYS A 239 -41.86 -30.29 18.59
CA LYS A 239 -43.09 -30.79 17.96
C LYS A 239 -43.11 -32.32 17.77
N CYS A 240 -41.98 -32.95 17.43
CA CYS A 240 -41.92 -34.41 17.33
C CYS A 240 -42.12 -35.13 18.68
N LYS A 241 -41.63 -34.55 19.79
CA LYS A 241 -41.79 -35.17 21.12
C LYS A 241 -43.24 -35.17 21.60
N ASP A 242 -44.02 -34.16 21.23
CA ASP A 242 -45.42 -34.06 21.63
C ASP A 242 -46.28 -35.12 20.91
N VAL A 243 -45.98 -35.41 19.64
CA VAL A 243 -46.69 -36.44 18.84
C VAL A 243 -46.47 -37.84 19.40
N ASP A 244 -45.24 -38.15 19.82
CA ASP A 244 -44.92 -39.45 20.44
C ASP A 244 -45.68 -39.62 21.79
N LEU A 245 -45.93 -38.53 22.52
CA LEU A 245 -46.67 -38.57 23.78
C LEU A 245 -48.16 -38.85 23.57
N GLU A 246 -48.78 -38.26 22.55
CA GLU A 246 -50.21 -38.49 22.24
C GLU A 246 -50.47 -39.95 21.82
N GLN A 247 -49.59 -40.55 21.01
CA GLN A 247 -49.74 -41.95 20.59
C GLN A 247 -49.72 -42.93 21.77
N VAL A 248 -48.83 -42.68 22.76
CA VAL A 248 -48.73 -43.52 23.97
C VAL A 248 -49.95 -43.39 24.88
N VAL A 249 -50.63 -42.24 24.88
CA VAL A 249 -51.85 -42.05 25.68
C VAL A 249 -53.05 -42.75 25.05
N THR A 250 -53.14 -42.81 23.71
CA THR A 250 -54.26 -43.47 23.01
C THR A 250 -54.23 -44.99 23.01
N GLU A 251 -53.10 -45.64 23.34
CA GLU A 251 -52.99 -47.11 23.42
C GLU A 251 -53.26 -47.70 24.81
N LYS A 252 -53.61 -46.88 25.81
CA LYS A 252 -54.01 -47.33 27.15
C LYS A 252 -55.51 -47.20 27.38
#